data_AF-A0A7I8LA89-F1
#
_entry.id   AF-A0A7I8LA89-F1
#
_cell.length_a   1.000
_cell.length_b   1.000
_cell.length_c   1.000
_cell.angle_alpha   90.00
_cell.angle_beta   90.00
_cell.angle_gamma   90.00
#
_symmetry.space_group_name_H-M   'P 1'
#
loop_
_entity.id
_entity.type
_entity.pdbx_description
1 polymer ?
#
loop_
_entity_poly.entity_id
_entity_poly.type
_entity_poly.pdbx_seq_one_letter_code
_entity_poly.pdbx_strand_id
1 'polypeptide(L)' 'MEIDQHFIKEKLDEGIISTPYMASHEQLADVLTKGLSDIAFQHLIFKLGLDDIHSPT' A
#
# COMPACT_ATOMS: atom_id res chain seq x y z
N MET A 1 -2.03 16.10 20.51
CA MET A 1 -2.51 14.86 19.89
C MET A 1 -4.01 14.88 19.56
N GLU A 2 -4.77 15.90 19.95
CA GLU A 2 -6.15 16.10 19.45
C GLU A 2 -6.19 16.76 18.07
N ILE A 3 -5.23 17.65 17.79
CA ILE A 3 -5.16 18.43 16.54
C ILE A 3 -5.10 17.50 15.31
N ASP A 4 -4.28 16.44 15.36
CA ASP A 4 -4.13 15.53 14.21
C ASP A 4 -5.42 14.74 13.93
N GLN A 5 -6.15 14.34 14.97
CA GLN A 5 -7.43 13.65 14.83
C GLN A 5 -8.50 14.58 14.26
N HIS A 6 -8.58 15.82 14.76
CA HIS A 6 -9.50 16.83 14.24
C HIS A 6 -9.19 17.18 12.78
N PHE A 7 -7.92 17.36 12.44
CA PHE A 7 -7.50 17.64 11.08
C PHE A 7 -7.85 16.51 10.11
N ILE A 8 -7.55 15.25 10.46
CA ILE A 8 -7.91 14.11 9.58
C ILE A 8 -9.43 14.02 9.40
N LYS A 9 -10.21 14.24 10.46
CA LYS A 9 -11.68 14.26 10.38
C LYS A 9 -12.19 15.36 9.46
N GLU A 10 -11.70 16.59 9.62
CA GLU A 10 -12.08 17.70 8.73
C GLU A 10 -11.77 17.38 7.27
N LYS A 11 -10.62 16.76 6.98
CA LYS A 11 -10.25 16.38 5.61
C LYS A 11 -11.08 15.24 5.04
N LEU A 12 -11.59 14.33 5.89
CA LEU A 12 -12.57 13.31 5.49
C LEU A 12 -13.93 13.94 5.22
N ASP A 13 -14.41 14.82 6.10
CA ASP A 13 -15.70 15.50 5.97
C ASP A 13 -15.73 16.45 4.74
N GLU A 14 -14.61 17.11 4.43
CA GLU A 14 -14.40 17.90 3.21
C GLU A 14 -14.28 17.03 1.94
N GLY A 15 -14.13 15.70 2.08
CA GLY A 15 -13.93 14.77 0.96
C GLY A 15 -12.55 14.85 0.30
N ILE A 16 -11.59 15.56 0.91
CA ILE A 16 -10.19 15.65 0.44
C ILE A 16 -9.49 14.30 0.62
N ILE A 17 -9.78 13.60 1.72
CA ILE A 17 -9.35 12.23 1.96
C ILE A 17 -10.53 11.30 1.69
N SER A 18 -10.30 10.24 0.91
CA SER A 18 -11.24 9.14 0.73
C SER A 18 -10.56 7.83 1.08
N THR A 19 -11.25 6.98 1.83
CA THR A 19 -10.75 5.66 2.25
C THR A 19 -11.64 4.56 1.68
N PRO A 20 -11.60 4.32 0.35
CA PRO A 20 -12.29 3.17 -0.22
C PRO A 20 -11.72 1.88 0.37
N TYR A 21 -12.58 0.88 0.53
CA TYR A 21 -12.13 -0.44 0.96
C TYR A 21 -11.16 -1.01 -0.08
N MET A 22 -10.06 -1.57 0.41
CA MET A 22 -9.08 -2.30 -0.38
C MET A 22 -8.70 -3.55 0.41
N ALA A 23 -8.73 -4.71 -0.24
CA ALA A 23 -8.37 -5.94 0.43
C ALA A 23 -6.87 -5.90 0.82
N SER A 24 -6.50 -6.47 1.96
CA SER A 24 -5.12 -6.41 2.48
C SER A 24 -4.06 -6.90 1.49
N HIS A 25 -4.37 -7.91 0.69
CA HIS A 25 -3.45 -8.43 -0.33
C HIS A 25 -3.26 -7.47 -1.53
N GLU A 26 -4.13 -6.49 -1.68
CA GLU A 26 -4.05 -5.45 -2.72
C GLU A 26 -3.39 -4.17 -2.21
N GLN A 27 -3.28 -4.02 -0.88
CA GLN A 27 -2.68 -2.87 -0.22
C GLN A 27 -1.15 -2.93 -0.32
N LEU A 28 -0.57 -1.96 -1.04
CA LEU A 28 0.89 -1.81 -1.13
C LEU A 28 1.55 -1.55 0.24
N ALA A 29 0.83 -0.95 1.18
CA ALA A 29 1.37 -0.69 2.53
C ALA A 29 1.65 -1.99 3.29
N ASP A 30 0.80 -3.01 3.14
CA ASP A 30 0.99 -4.32 3.76
C ASP A 30 2.26 -4.99 3.25
N VAL A 31 2.56 -4.80 1.97
CA VAL A 31 3.81 -5.27 1.34
C VAL A 31 5.05 -4.63 1.94
N LEU A 32 4.99 -3.33 2.28
CA LEU A 32 6.13 -2.58 2.82
C LEU A 32 6.32 -2.74 4.33
N THR A 33 5.28 -3.20 5.04
CA THR A 33 5.28 -3.25 6.52
C THR A 33 5.25 -4.66 7.09
N LYS A 34 4.86 -5.67 6.29
CA LYS A 34 4.79 -7.07 6.71
C LYS A 34 5.80 -7.92 5.93
N GLY A 35 6.23 -9.03 6.52
CA GLY A 35 6.98 -10.04 5.79
C GLY A 35 6.12 -10.62 4.67
N LEU A 36 6.65 -10.61 3.44
CA LEU A 36 5.96 -11.12 2.26
C LEU A 36 6.19 -12.61 2.07
N SER A 37 5.17 -13.33 1.62
CA SER A 37 5.38 -14.64 1.01
C SER A 37 5.96 -14.48 -0.40
N ASP A 38 6.64 -15.50 -0.90
CA ASP A 38 7.25 -15.48 -2.24
C ASP A 38 6.25 -15.12 -3.34
N ILE A 39 5.02 -15.64 -3.25
CA ILE A 39 3.95 -15.36 -4.23
C ILE A 39 3.58 -13.87 -4.22
N ALA A 40 3.41 -13.28 -3.03
CA ALA A 40 3.05 -11.87 -2.89
C ALA A 40 4.20 -10.96 -3.35
N PHE A 41 5.45 -11.37 -3.10
CA PHE A 41 6.64 -10.68 -3.57
C PHE A 41 6.75 -10.70 -5.10
N GLN A 42 6.58 -11.87 -5.74
CA GLN A 42 6.62 -11.97 -7.20
C GLN A 42 5.50 -11.16 -7.87
N HIS A 43 4.28 -11.20 -7.30
CA HIS A 43 3.19 -10.36 -7.77
C HIS A 43 3.51 -8.86 -7.64
N LEU A 44 4.19 -8.45 -6.58
CA LEU A 44 4.64 -7.07 -6.40
C LEU A 44 5.68 -6.66 -7.46
N ILE A 45 6.72 -7.47 -7.67
CA ILE A 45 7.76 -7.23 -8.67
C ILE A 45 7.11 -7.01 -10.05
N PHE A 46 6.19 -7.89 -10.42
CA PHE A 46 5.39 -7.76 -11.64
C PHE A 46 4.55 -6.47 -11.67
N LYS A 47 3.81 -6.17 -10.60
CA LYS A 47 2.94 -4.99 -10.51
C LYS A 47 3.72 -3.67 -10.58
N LEU A 48 4.92 -3.64 -10.03
CA LEU A 48 5.80 -2.48 -10.04
C LEU A 48 6.62 -2.36 -11.33
N GLY A 49 6.60 -3.39 -12.19
CA GLY A 49 7.44 -3.44 -13.40
C GLY A 49 8.93 -3.45 -13.05
N LEU A 50 9.28 -4.08 -11.93
CA LEU A 50 10.67 -4.22 -11.54
C LEU A 50 11.28 -5.39 -12.32
N ASP A 51 12.38 -5.15 -13.01
CA ASP A 51 13.15 -6.20 -13.65
C ASP A 51 13.87 -7.03 -12.59
N ASP A 52 13.80 -8.34 -12.73
CA ASP A 52 14.55 -9.26 -11.89
C ASP A 52 16.04 -9.18 -12.25
N ILE A 53 16.81 -8.45 -11.44
CA ILE A 53 18.27 -8.34 -11.57
C ILE A 53 19.01 -9.67 -11.36
N HIS A 54 18.31 -10.70 -10.86
CA HIS A 54 18.81 -12.05 -10.68
C HIS A 54 18.38 -13.00 -11.80
N SER A 55 17.59 -12.54 -12.78
CA SER A 55 17.26 -13.34 -13.95
C SER A 55 18.52 -13.57 -14.79
N PRO A 56 18.82 -14.82 -15.21
CA PRO A 56 19.96 -15.08 -16.08
C PRO A 56 19.70 -14.45 -17.45
N THR A 57 20.64 -13.61 -17.90
CA THR A 57 20.68 -13.02 -19.24
C THR A 57 21.06 -14.04 -20.30
#